data_AF-A0A4Q0IXX2-F1
#
_entry.id   AF-A0A4Q0IXX2-F1
#
_cell.length_a   1.000
_cell.length_b   1.000
_cell.length_c   1.000
_cell.angle_alpha   90.00
_cell.angle_beta   90.00
_cell.angle_gamma   90.00
#
_symmetry.space_group_name_H-M   'P 1'
#
loop_
_entity.id
_entity.type
_entity.pdbx_description
1 polymer ?
#
loop_
_entity_poly.entity_id
_entity_poly.type
_entity_poly.pdbx_seq_one_letter_code
_entity_poly.pdbx_strand_id
1 'polypeptide(L)' 'MKFKQVDNMAQLCPKCGCSKFQLQDIDVENTPYGFMAIQCKVCGYPIGVTTLENVPATLIKYGTKILDKLDLIERKLNQK' A
#
# COMPACT_ATOMS: atom_id res chain seq x y z
N MET A 1 25.43 -9.01 15.98
CA MET A 1 24.01 -8.60 15.96
C MET A 1 23.16 -9.83 16.23
N LYS A 2 22.36 -9.83 17.30
CA LYS A 2 21.38 -10.91 17.56
C LYS A 2 20.06 -10.50 16.95
N PHE A 3 19.63 -11.18 15.90
CA PHE A 3 18.28 -11.02 15.35
C PHE A 3 17.29 -11.58 16.36
N LYS A 4 16.44 -10.71 16.95
CA LYS A 4 15.33 -11.15 17.80
C LYS A 4 14.38 -11.98 16.95
N GLN A 5 14.08 -13.19 17.42
CA GLN A 5 12.99 -14.01 16.91
C GLN A 5 11.70 -13.19 17.05
N VAL A 6 11.05 -12.86 15.93
CA VAL A 6 9.76 -12.19 15.95
C VAL A 6 8.73 -13.27 16.22
N ASP A 7 8.32 -13.40 17.49
CA ASP A 7 7.14 -14.19 17.82
C ASP A 7 5.97 -13.63 17.01
N ASN A 8 5.29 -14.49 16.24
CA ASN A 8 4.09 -14.13 15.48
C ASN A 8 2.98 -13.75 16.48
N MET A 9 3.01 -12.50 16.95
CA MET A 9 1.97 -11.92 17.79
C MET A 9 0.69 -11.89 16.96
N ALA A 10 -0.25 -12.76 17.28
CA ALA A 10 -1.57 -12.74 16.66
C ALA A 10 -2.22 -11.39 16.97
N GLN A 11 -2.41 -10.56 15.94
CA GLN A 11 -3.09 -9.29 16.11
C GLN A 11 -4.53 -9.55 16.54
N LEU A 12 -4.96 -8.92 17.64
CA LEU A 12 -6.33 -9.02 18.15
C LEU A 12 -7.05 -7.70 17.95
N CYS A 13 -8.35 -7.77 17.64
CA CYS A 13 -9.20 -6.59 17.54
C CYS A 13 -9.31 -5.94 18.93
N PRO A 14 -8.99 -4.64 19.08
CA PRO A 14 -9.03 -3.98 20.39
C PRO A 14 -10.46 -3.83 20.94
N LYS A 15 -11.49 -3.94 20.08
CA LYS A 15 -12.89 -3.84 20.48
C LYS A 15 -13.51 -5.18 20.91
N CYS A 16 -13.18 -6.29 20.24
CA CYS A 16 -13.86 -7.58 20.46
C CYS A 16 -12.93 -8.78 20.68
N GLY A 17 -11.61 -8.58 20.65
CA GLY A 17 -10.61 -9.65 20.82
C GLY A 17 -10.50 -10.63 19.64
N CYS A 18 -11.27 -10.47 18.56
CA CYS A 18 -11.19 -11.35 17.40
C CYS A 18 -9.87 -11.16 16.62
N SER A 19 -9.32 -12.25 16.08
CA SER A 19 -8.07 -12.27 15.29
C SER A 19 -8.28 -12.24 13.77
N LYS A 20 -9.53 -12.09 13.29
CA LYS A 20 -9.86 -12.08 11.86
C LYS A 20 -10.12 -10.66 11.37
N PHE A 21 -9.44 -10.29 10.29
CA PHE A 21 -9.54 -8.98 9.65
C PHE A 21 -9.86 -9.12 8.17
N GLN A 22 -10.44 -8.06 7.60
CA GLN A 22 -10.75 -7.96 6.18
C GLN A 22 -10.43 -6.56 5.66
N LEU A 23 -10.17 -6.48 4.36
CA LEU A 23 -10.13 -5.21 3.64
C LEU A 23 -11.55 -4.86 3.18
N GLN A 24 -11.95 -3.62 3.39
CA GLN A 24 -13.25 -3.08 2.99
C GLN A 24 -13.05 -1.73 2.33
N ASP A 25 -13.64 -1.50 1.16
CA ASP A 25 -13.62 -0.20 0.51
C ASP A 25 -14.29 0.86 1.40
N ILE A 26 -13.67 2.03 1.48
CA ILE A 26 -14.18 3.17 2.23
C ILE A 26 -14.15 4.43 1.38
N ASP A 27 -15.08 5.33 1.69
CA ASP A 27 -15.10 6.69 1.14
C ASP A 27 -14.30 7.62 2.05
N VAL A 28 -13.40 8.41 1.45
CA VAL A 28 -12.54 9.37 2.17
C VAL A 28 -12.77 10.73 1.54
N GLU A 29 -13.15 11.71 2.35
CA GLU A 29 -13.45 13.06 1.87
C GLU A 29 -12.21 13.78 1.31
N ASN A 30 -12.44 14.67 0.33
CA ASN A 30 -11.42 15.54 -0.28
C ASN A 30 -10.28 14.81 -1.01
N THR A 31 -10.55 13.61 -1.55
CA THR A 31 -9.56 12.87 -2.35
C THR A 31 -10.23 12.15 -3.53
N PRO A 32 -9.61 12.18 -4.73
CA PRO A 32 -10.09 11.40 -5.86
C PRO A 32 -9.65 9.93 -5.84
N TYR A 33 -8.84 9.53 -4.84
CA TYR A 33 -8.24 8.19 -4.77
C TYR A 33 -9.10 7.22 -3.95
N GLY A 34 -9.13 5.95 -4.37
CA GLY A 34 -9.78 4.88 -3.63
C GLY A 34 -8.96 4.40 -2.42
N PHE A 35 -9.64 4.14 -1.30
CA PHE A 35 -9.04 3.64 -0.07
C PHE A 35 -9.78 2.40 0.44
N MET A 36 -9.06 1.58 1.19
CA MET A 36 -9.62 0.44 1.92
C MET A 36 -9.28 0.56 3.40
N ALA A 37 -10.24 0.24 4.26
CA ALA A 37 -10.01 0.02 5.68
C ALA A 37 -9.64 -1.44 5.94
N ILE A 38 -8.61 -1.66 6.76
CA ILE A 38 -8.40 -2.93 7.44
C ILE A 38 -9.30 -2.92 8.66
N GLN A 39 -10.29 -3.79 8.71
CA GLN A 39 -11.27 -3.83 9.80
C GLN A 39 -11.51 -5.23 10.34
N CYS A 40 -11.97 -5.32 11.59
CA CYS A 40 -12.36 -6.59 12.19
C CYS A 40 -13.54 -7.21 11.44
N LYS A 41 -13.40 -8.47 11.01
CA LYS A 41 -14.46 -9.20 10.29
C LYS A 41 -15.72 -9.42 11.13
N VAL A 42 -15.61 -9.42 12.45
CA VAL A 42 -16.73 -9.71 13.35
C VAL A 42 -17.49 -8.44 13.75
N CYS A 43 -16.79 -7.42 14.23
CA CYS A 43 -17.43 -6.23 14.81
C CYS A 43 -17.31 -4.96 13.96
N GLY A 44 -16.64 -5.02 12.81
CA GLY A 44 -16.44 -3.88 11.91
C GLY A 44 -15.49 -2.79 12.46
N TYR A 45 -14.79 -3.04 13.57
CA TYR A 45 -13.88 -2.03 14.13
C TYR A 45 -12.69 -1.77 13.19
N PRO A 46 -12.45 -0.52 12.76
CA PRO A 46 -11.35 -0.18 11.88
C PRO A 46 -10.01 -0.19 12.64
N ILE A 47 -8.98 -0.78 12.02
CA ILE A 47 -7.62 -0.85 12.56
C ILE A 47 -6.68 0.09 11.82
N GLY A 48 -6.92 0.28 10.52
CA GLY A 48 -6.10 1.15 9.71
C GLY A 48 -6.71 1.36 8.33
N VAL A 49 -6.11 2.28 7.58
CA VAL A 49 -6.51 2.63 6.22
C VAL A 49 -5.30 2.41 5.31
N THR A 50 -5.54 1.86 4.13
CA THR A 50 -4.56 1.68 3.06
C THR A 50 -5.15 2.19 1.75
N THR A 51 -4.29 2.55 0.80
CA THR A 51 -4.71 2.88 -0.57
C THR A 51 -5.20 1.62 -1.29
N LEU A 52 -6.24 1.74 -2.12
CA LEU A 52 -6.73 0.67 -2.98
C LEU A 52 -5.68 0.31 -4.03
N GLU A 53 -5.11 1.34 -4.65
CA GLU A 53 -3.99 1.20 -5.55
C GLU A 53 -2.73 0.97 -4.72
N ASN A 54 -1.86 0.06 -5.15
CA ASN A 54 -0.53 -0.09 -4.57
C ASN A 54 0.34 1.10 -5.04
N VAL A 55 -0.01 2.31 -4.59
CA VAL A 55 0.58 3.59 -5.01
C VAL A 55 2.10 3.56 -4.98
N PRO A 56 2.77 2.95 -3.97
CA PRO A 56 4.23 2.79 -4.01
C PRO A 56 4.72 2.01 -5.24
N ALA A 57 4.07 0.89 -5.58
CA ALA A 57 4.42 0.10 -6.77
C ALA A 57 4.14 0.85 -8.07
N THR A 58 3.06 1.63 -8.11
CA THR A 58 2.69 2.48 -9.25
C THR A 58 3.70 3.61 -9.46
N LEU A 59 4.15 4.27 -8.38
CA LEU A 59 5.20 5.29 -8.42
C LEU A 59 6.52 4.73 -8.93
N ILE A 60 6.94 3.56 -8.45
CA ILE A 60 8.14 2.86 -8.95
C ILE A 60 8.01 2.62 -10.46
N LYS A 61 6.87 2.07 -10.90
CA LYS A 61 6.62 1.78 -12.32
C LYS A 61 6.68 3.01 -13.21
N TYR A 62 6.07 4.13 -12.79
CA TYR A 62 6.13 5.37 -13.56
C TYR A 62 7.54 5.98 -13.55
N GLY A 63 8.23 5.93 -12.41
CA GLY A 63 9.62 6.35 -12.30
C GLY A 63 10.53 5.63 -13.30
N THR A 64 10.47 4.30 -13.36
CA THR A 64 11.23 3.50 -14.34
C THR A 64 10.90 3.89 -15.77
N LYS A 65 9.60 4.01 -16.11
CA LYS A 65 9.17 4.39 -17.47
C LYS A 65 9.64 5.78 -17.89
N ILE A 66 9.76 6.72 -16.96
CA ILE A 66 10.26 8.07 -17.24
C ILE A 66 11.76 8.00 -17.53
N LEU A 67 12.53 7.30 -16.70
CA LEU A 67 13.97 7.12 -16.89
C LEU A 67 14.28 6.44 -18.24
N ASP A 68 13.59 5.34 -18.57
CA ASP A 68 13.77 4.64 -19.85
C ASP A 68 13.54 5.56 -21.06
N LYS A 69 12.54 6.46 -20.97
CA LYS A 69 12.25 7.43 -22.03
C LYS A 69 13.32 8.51 -22.12
N LEU A 70 13.86 8.97 -21.00
CA LEU A 70 14.94 9.94 -20.97
C LEU A 70 16.21 9.37 -21.63
N ASP A 71 16.59 8.13 -21.27
CA ASP A 71 17.72 7.43 -21.86
C ASP A 71 17.58 7.27 -23.38
N LEU A 72 16.37 6.93 -23.85
CA LEU A 72 16.09 6.81 -25.28
C LEU A 72 16.27 8.16 -26.01
N ILE A 73 15.83 9.25 -25.39
CA ILE A 73 15.96 10.60 -25.95
C ILE A 73 17.44 11.01 -26.01
N GLU A 74 18.20 10.78 -24.94
CA GLU A 74 19.63 11.11 -24.88
C GLU A 74 20.44 10.35 -25.94
N ARG A 75 20.19 9.05 -26.12
CA ARG A 75 20.83 8.26 -27.19
C ARG A 75 20.54 8.80 -28.59
N LYS A 76 19.30 9.25 -28.84
CA LYS A 76 18.91 9.83 -30.14
C LYS A 76 19.60 11.19 -30.39
N LEU A 77 19.86 11.97 -29.34
CA LEU A 77 20.58 13.23 -29.46
C LEU A 77 22.07 13.01 -29.74
N ASN A 78 22.69 12.03 -29.09
CA ASN A 78 24.11 11.73 -29.24
C ASN A 78 24.47 10.97 -30.54
N GLN A 79 23.46 10.56 -31.33
CA GLN A 79 23.63 9.94 -32.65
C GLN A 79 23.55 10.94 -33.81
N LYS A 80 23.35 12.23 -33.52
CA LYS A 80 23.43 13.34 -34.48
C LYS A 80 24.78 14.03 -34.41
#